data_AF-A0A955B941-F1
#
_entry.id   AF-A0A955B941-F1
#
_cell.length_a   1.000
_cell.length_b   1.000
_cell.length_c   1.000
_cell.angle_alpha   90.00
_cell.angle_beta   90.00
_cell.angle_gamma   90.00
#
_symmetry.space_group_name_H-M   'P 1'
#
loop_
_entity.id
_entity.type
_entity.pdbx_description
1 polymer ?
#
loop_
_entity_poly.entity_id
_entity_poly.type
_entity_poly.pdbx_seq_one_letter_code
_entity_poly.pdbx_strand_id
1 'polypeptide(L)'
;TSYYELLNCGIRVAPSAGSGSSNQSGNPLGYNRVYVHCGDAFTWDNWWHGLRQGRSMITNGPMLRPRVNGELPGHVFHGYAGETVRLTPTLNLSTRERITYLQIVKNGETAAEVRLDELAKQRGQLPEIEFTESGWMLIRAVCDNQKAFRYATTAPYYVEFDGAPNRISRRSCKFFLDWTTERIAELEQQLSGTTKKQRDAVLKYHRAGLKFWTERRESANAP
;
A
#
# COMPACT_ATOMS: atom_id res chain seq x y z
N THR A 1 -1.27 -7.11 -5.44
CA THR A 1 -1.47 -5.86 -6.21
C THR A 1 -0.10 -5.28 -6.51
N SER A 2 0.08 -4.49 -7.57
CA SER A 2 1.39 -3.84 -7.83
C SER A 2 1.85 -2.94 -6.67
N TYR A 3 0.91 -2.35 -5.93
CA TYR A 3 1.21 -1.61 -4.69
C TYR A 3 1.90 -2.48 -3.64
N TYR A 4 1.44 -3.71 -3.42
CA TYR A 4 2.06 -4.61 -2.44
C TYR A 4 3.45 -5.07 -2.89
N GLU A 5 3.62 -5.33 -4.19
CA GLU A 5 4.95 -5.62 -4.75
C GLU A 5 5.90 -4.45 -4.48
N LEU A 6 5.43 -3.20 -4.63
CA LEU A 6 6.25 -2.01 -4.37
C LEU A 6 6.66 -1.89 -2.90
N LEU A 7 5.72 -2.08 -1.97
CA LEU A 7 6.00 -2.11 -0.53
C LEU A 7 6.97 -3.25 -0.17
N ASN A 8 6.81 -4.43 -0.79
CA ASN A 8 7.68 -5.58 -0.61
C ASN A 8 9.09 -5.36 -1.16
N CYS A 9 9.29 -4.42 -2.10
CA CYS A 9 10.62 -3.95 -2.49
C CYS A 9 11.27 -3.02 -1.46
N GLY A 10 10.66 -2.83 -0.28
CA GLY A 10 11.11 -1.93 0.77
C GLY A 10 10.91 -0.44 0.43
N ILE A 11 10.05 -0.13 -0.55
CA ILE A 11 9.75 1.24 -0.95
C ILE A 11 8.51 1.70 -0.18
N ARG A 12 8.70 2.70 0.69
CA ARG A 12 7.62 3.27 1.49
C ARG A 12 6.91 4.36 0.69
N VAL A 13 5.67 4.09 0.30
CA VAL A 13 4.82 5.09 -0.36
C VAL A 13 3.42 5.05 0.21
N ALA A 14 2.97 6.21 0.69
CA ALA A 14 1.61 6.40 1.18
C ALA A 14 0.62 6.23 0.01
N PRO A 15 -0.50 5.52 0.22
CA PRO A 15 -1.51 5.41 -0.80
C PRO A 15 -2.18 6.77 -1.01
N SER A 16 -2.46 7.11 -2.26
CA SER A 16 -3.29 8.24 -2.64
C SER A 16 -4.37 7.77 -3.61
N ALA A 17 -5.46 8.53 -3.69
CA ALA A 17 -6.57 8.23 -4.57
C ALA A 17 -7.14 9.51 -5.16
N GLY A 18 -7.40 9.48 -6.47
CA GLY A 18 -8.15 10.51 -7.19
C GLY A 18 -9.46 9.94 -7.69
N SER A 19 -10.49 10.78 -7.81
CA SER A 19 -11.84 10.34 -8.19
C SER A 19 -11.88 9.64 -9.55
N GLY A 20 -10.92 9.92 -10.44
CA GLY A 20 -10.88 9.36 -11.79
C GLY A 20 -12.07 9.79 -12.63
N SER A 21 -12.64 10.95 -12.32
CA SER A 21 -13.83 11.51 -12.97
C SER A 21 -13.47 12.05 -14.34
N SER A 22 -14.11 11.51 -15.36
CA SER A 22 -14.09 12.04 -16.72
C SER A 22 -15.42 11.74 -17.40
N ASN A 23 -15.69 12.43 -18.51
CA ASN A 23 -16.87 12.14 -19.32
C ASN A 23 -16.89 10.68 -19.83
N GLN A 24 -15.72 10.01 -19.90
CA GLN A 24 -15.59 8.63 -20.37
C GLN A 24 -15.72 7.60 -19.24
N SER A 25 -15.28 7.92 -18.01
CA SER A 25 -15.26 6.96 -16.91
C SER A 25 -16.60 6.85 -16.17
N GLY A 26 -17.46 7.86 -16.25
CA GLY A 26 -18.73 7.91 -15.50
C GLY A 26 -18.57 8.00 -13.98
N ASN A 27 -17.34 8.10 -13.46
CA ASN A 27 -17.08 8.19 -12.03
C ASN A 27 -17.47 9.57 -11.49
N PRO A 28 -18.36 9.67 -10.49
CA PRO A 28 -18.73 10.96 -9.93
C PRO A 28 -17.54 11.62 -9.22
N LEU A 29 -17.57 12.94 -9.10
CA LEU A 29 -16.58 13.67 -8.30
C LEU A 29 -16.59 13.15 -6.86
N GLY A 30 -15.41 12.95 -6.29
CA GLY A 30 -15.25 12.41 -4.94
C GLY A 30 -15.45 10.90 -4.83
N TYR A 31 -15.49 10.15 -5.95
CA TYR A 31 -15.69 8.70 -5.90
C TYR A 31 -14.60 7.98 -5.08
N ASN A 32 -13.35 8.00 -5.56
CA ASN A 32 -12.20 7.61 -4.76
C ASN A 32 -11.62 8.84 -4.04
N ARG A 33 -11.25 8.64 -2.77
CA ARG A 33 -10.78 9.68 -1.85
C ARG A 33 -9.59 9.18 -1.05
N VAL A 34 -8.72 10.11 -0.67
CA VAL A 34 -7.72 9.92 0.39
C VAL A 34 -8.14 10.76 1.60
N TYR A 35 -8.18 10.14 2.77
CA TYR A 35 -8.36 10.84 4.04
C TYR A 35 -7.03 10.85 4.78
N VAL A 36 -6.67 11.99 5.36
CA VAL A 36 -5.40 12.19 6.05
C VAL A 36 -5.67 12.78 7.44
N HIS A 37 -5.04 12.19 8.45
CA HIS A 37 -5.13 12.70 9.82
C HIS A 37 -4.23 13.93 10.00
N CYS A 38 -4.84 15.08 10.28
CA CYS A 38 -4.14 16.37 10.38
C CYS A 38 -3.80 16.80 11.83
N GLY A 39 -4.15 15.99 12.84
CA GLY A 39 -4.06 16.41 14.24
C GLY A 39 -5.25 17.27 14.64
N ASP A 40 -5.01 18.26 15.51
CA ASP A 40 -6.08 19.08 16.10
C ASP A 40 -6.67 20.12 15.14
N ALA A 41 -5.91 20.51 14.10
CA ALA A 41 -6.32 21.51 13.14
C ALA A 41 -6.06 21.06 11.70
N PHE A 42 -7.06 21.29 10.83
CA PHE A 42 -6.89 21.15 9.40
C PHE A 42 -6.17 22.38 8.83
N THR A 43 -4.96 22.15 8.32
CA THR A 43 -4.20 23.12 7.51
C THR A 43 -3.64 22.40 6.29
N TRP A 44 -3.34 23.15 5.23
CA TRP A 44 -2.70 22.62 4.03
C TRP A 44 -1.40 21.88 4.34
N ASP A 45 -0.56 22.48 5.19
CA ASP A 45 0.73 21.91 5.58
C ASP A 45 0.56 20.65 6.43
N ASN A 46 -0.37 20.65 7.38
CA ASN A 46 -0.67 19.47 8.20
C ASN A 46 -1.18 18.31 7.35
N TRP A 47 -1.98 18.59 6.32
CA TRP A 47 -2.47 17.57 5.41
C TRP A 47 -1.32 16.91 4.63
N TRP A 48 -0.42 17.70 4.03
CA TRP A 48 0.71 17.14 3.32
C TRP A 48 1.72 16.44 4.23
N HIS A 49 1.91 16.96 5.45
CA HIS A 49 2.75 16.33 6.45
C HIS A 49 2.20 14.95 6.86
N GLY A 50 0.91 14.89 7.21
CA GLY A 50 0.24 13.64 7.55
C GLY A 50 0.26 12.63 6.42
N LEU A 51 0.07 13.07 5.17
CA LEU A 51 0.13 12.18 4.01
C LEU A 51 1.53 11.60 3.81
N ARG A 52 2.59 12.42 3.92
CA ARG A 52 3.98 11.95 3.81
C ARG A 52 4.35 10.95 4.89
N GLN A 53 3.79 11.11 6.09
CA GLN A 53 3.94 10.17 7.19
C GLN A 53 3.09 8.90 7.04
N GLY A 54 2.26 8.79 6.00
CA GLY A 54 1.35 7.65 5.83
C GLY A 54 0.17 7.66 6.79
N ARG A 55 -0.16 8.77 7.46
CA ARG A 55 -1.33 8.88 8.35
C ARG A 55 -2.63 8.99 7.55
N SER A 56 -2.85 8.04 6.66
CA SER A 56 -3.89 8.10 5.64
C SER A 56 -4.59 6.78 5.39
N MET A 57 -5.75 6.89 4.74
CA MET A 57 -6.45 5.78 4.11
C MET A 57 -7.00 6.23 2.76
N ILE A 58 -7.18 5.29 1.84
CA ILE A 58 -7.93 5.51 0.61
C ILE A 58 -9.24 4.74 0.64
N THR A 59 -10.27 5.28 0.01
CA THR A 59 -11.58 4.63 -0.05
C THR A 59 -12.43 5.14 -1.20
N ASN A 60 -13.32 4.27 -1.67
CA ASN A 60 -14.47 4.66 -2.47
C ASN A 60 -15.82 4.27 -1.83
N GLY A 61 -15.82 3.92 -0.55
CA GLY A 61 -17.02 3.53 0.20
C GLY A 61 -16.75 3.52 1.71
N PRO A 62 -16.29 2.39 2.29
CA PRO A 62 -16.05 2.26 3.73
C PRO A 62 -15.04 3.27 4.29
N MET A 63 -15.28 3.80 5.48
CA MET A 63 -14.34 4.65 6.19
C MET A 63 -13.69 3.87 7.33
N LEU A 64 -12.38 3.68 7.25
CA LEU A 64 -11.56 2.97 8.23
C LEU A 64 -10.87 3.98 9.14
N ARG A 65 -11.03 3.83 10.45
CA ARG A 65 -10.27 4.60 11.44
C ARG A 65 -9.57 3.63 12.39
N PRO A 66 -8.49 2.97 11.94
CA PRO A 66 -7.81 2.00 12.76
C PRO A 66 -6.75 2.63 13.65
N ARG A 67 -6.45 1.93 14.74
CA ARG A 67 -5.25 2.11 15.53
C ARG A 67 -4.58 0.77 15.76
N VAL A 68 -3.26 0.71 15.69
CA VAL A 68 -2.49 -0.49 16.06
C VAL A 68 -1.68 -0.13 17.28
N ASN A 69 -1.90 -0.80 18.40
CA ASN A 69 -1.27 -0.44 19.69
C ASN A 69 -1.40 1.07 20.02
N GLY A 70 -2.54 1.68 19.66
CA GLY A 70 -2.80 3.12 19.84
C GLY A 70 -2.33 4.02 18.70
N GLU A 71 -1.47 3.54 17.80
CA GLU A 71 -0.82 4.32 16.76
C GLU A 71 -1.61 4.39 15.44
N LEU A 72 -1.39 5.47 14.69
CA LEU A 72 -2.01 5.71 13.39
C LEU A 72 -1.26 4.97 12.26
N PRO A 73 -1.91 4.74 11.09
CA PRO A 73 -1.21 4.26 9.90
C PRO A 73 0.05 5.08 9.61
N GLY A 74 1.07 4.41 9.06
CA GLY A 74 2.38 5.00 8.80
C GLY A 74 3.36 4.95 9.97
N HIS A 75 2.90 4.58 11.18
CA HIS A 75 3.79 4.35 12.32
C HIS A 75 4.77 3.19 12.05
N VAL A 76 5.97 3.31 12.63
CA VAL A 76 7.04 2.30 12.58
C VAL A 76 7.23 1.75 13.99
N PHE A 77 6.87 0.49 14.20
CA PHE A 77 7.15 -0.23 15.44
C PHE A 77 8.56 -0.83 15.36
N HIS A 78 9.27 -0.84 16.48
CA HIS A 78 10.63 -1.37 16.57
C HIS A 78 10.67 -2.64 17.42
N GLY A 79 11.57 -3.56 17.07
CA GLY A 79 11.92 -4.74 17.85
C GLY A 79 13.39 -5.11 17.65
N TYR A 80 13.89 -6.11 18.38
CA TYR A 80 15.28 -6.59 18.26
C TYR A 80 15.35 -8.03 17.77
N ALA A 81 16.51 -8.42 17.23
CA ALA A 81 16.72 -9.78 16.73
C ALA A 81 16.40 -10.84 17.81
N GLY A 82 15.54 -11.79 17.48
CA GLY A 82 15.07 -12.84 18.40
C GLY A 82 13.80 -12.48 19.17
N GLU A 83 13.30 -11.25 19.07
CA GLU A 83 12.02 -10.84 19.66
C GLU A 83 10.83 -11.08 18.74
N THR A 84 9.63 -11.04 19.33
CA THR A 84 8.36 -11.00 18.60
C THR A 84 7.64 -9.70 18.90
N VAL A 85 7.45 -8.86 17.88
CA VAL A 85 6.61 -7.66 17.97
C VAL A 85 5.15 -8.08 17.76
N ARG A 86 4.31 -7.86 18.78
CA ARG A 86 2.87 -8.13 18.74
C ARG A 86 2.09 -6.86 18.43
N LEU A 87 1.32 -6.89 17.35
CA LEU A 87 0.49 -5.77 16.92
C LEU A 87 -0.97 -6.11 17.14
N THR A 88 -1.65 -5.32 17.97
CA THR A 88 -3.04 -5.47 18.38
C THR A 88 -3.89 -4.39 17.72
N PRO A 89 -4.56 -4.67 16.59
CA PRO A 89 -5.27 -3.66 15.82
C PRO A 89 -6.70 -3.47 16.34
N THR A 90 -7.13 -2.22 16.39
CA THR A 90 -8.51 -1.82 16.64
C THR A 90 -9.02 -1.06 15.42
N LEU A 91 -10.30 -1.19 15.12
CA LEU A 91 -10.93 -0.55 13.97
C LEU A 91 -12.26 0.07 14.35
N ASN A 92 -12.35 1.39 14.21
CA ASN A 92 -13.64 2.06 14.09
C ASN A 92 -14.02 2.17 12.60
N LEU A 93 -15.14 1.57 12.23
CA LEU A 93 -15.59 1.43 10.86
C LEU A 93 -16.94 2.13 10.67
N SER A 94 -17.04 2.91 9.60
CA SER A 94 -18.31 3.49 9.16
C SER A 94 -18.55 3.13 7.70
N THR A 95 -19.70 2.54 7.40
CA THR A 95 -20.05 2.12 6.04
C THR A 95 -21.53 2.37 5.76
N ARG A 96 -21.85 2.66 4.50
CA ARG A 96 -23.23 2.72 3.99
C ARG A 96 -23.63 1.46 3.23
N GLU A 97 -22.64 0.64 2.87
CA GLU A 97 -22.82 -0.58 2.09
C GLU A 97 -22.37 -1.80 2.91
N ARG A 98 -22.89 -2.98 2.56
CA ARG A 98 -22.52 -4.23 3.22
C ARG A 98 -21.08 -4.59 2.87
N ILE A 99 -20.19 -4.61 3.87
CA ILE A 99 -18.83 -5.13 3.70
C ILE A 99 -18.88 -6.65 3.73
N THR A 100 -18.17 -7.29 2.80
CA THR A 100 -18.09 -8.75 2.72
C THR A 100 -17.14 -9.27 3.76
N TYR A 101 -15.93 -8.71 3.77
CA TYR A 101 -14.89 -9.04 4.73
C TYR A 101 -13.93 -7.87 4.95
N LEU A 102 -13.33 -7.88 6.12
CA LEU A 102 -12.16 -7.09 6.48
C LEU A 102 -10.95 -8.01 6.43
N GLN A 103 -9.81 -7.48 6.01
CA GLN A 103 -8.57 -8.23 6.01
C GLN A 103 -7.44 -7.43 6.62
N ILE A 104 -6.60 -8.12 7.38
CA ILE A 104 -5.27 -7.66 7.69
C ILE A 104 -4.33 -8.31 6.69
N VAL A 105 -3.60 -7.47 5.94
CA VAL A 105 -2.59 -7.93 4.98
C VAL A 105 -1.22 -7.72 5.61
N LYS A 106 -0.37 -8.74 5.61
CA LYS A 106 1.03 -8.71 6.06
C LYS A 106 1.93 -9.07 4.87
N ASN A 107 2.87 -8.19 4.53
CA ASN A 107 3.84 -8.42 3.44
C ASN A 107 3.21 -8.88 2.10
N GLY A 108 2.00 -8.42 1.82
CA GLY A 108 1.25 -8.72 0.59
C GLY A 108 0.30 -9.93 0.67
N GLU A 109 0.31 -10.67 1.77
CA GLU A 109 -0.53 -11.85 2.00
C GLU A 109 -1.62 -11.58 3.04
N THR A 110 -2.77 -12.23 2.93
CA THR A 110 -3.85 -12.10 3.93
C THR A 110 -3.43 -12.84 5.20
N ALA A 111 -3.13 -12.10 6.27
CA ALA A 111 -2.76 -12.65 7.57
C ALA A 111 -3.99 -12.96 8.45
N ALA A 112 -5.06 -12.18 8.27
CA ALA A 112 -6.34 -12.43 8.92
C ALA A 112 -7.49 -11.94 8.04
N GLU A 113 -8.61 -12.65 8.10
CA GLU A 113 -9.88 -12.24 7.54
C GLU A 113 -10.92 -12.18 8.67
N VAL A 114 -11.70 -11.11 8.72
CA VAL A 114 -12.66 -10.84 9.80
C VAL A 114 -13.99 -10.43 9.21
N ARG A 115 -15.07 -11.07 9.66
CA ARG A 115 -16.42 -10.69 9.27
C ARG A 115 -16.91 -9.50 10.09
N LEU A 116 -17.83 -8.71 9.53
CA LEU A 116 -18.37 -7.55 10.24
C LEU A 116 -19.07 -7.90 11.56
N ASP A 117 -19.79 -9.03 11.62
CA ASP A 117 -20.49 -9.45 12.83
C ASP A 117 -19.50 -9.87 13.93
N GLU A 118 -18.37 -10.46 13.55
CA GLU A 118 -17.26 -10.77 14.46
C GLU A 118 -16.61 -9.47 14.98
N LEU A 119 -16.32 -8.51 14.10
CA LEU A 119 -15.79 -7.21 14.52
C LEU A 119 -16.72 -6.53 15.54
N ALA A 120 -18.03 -6.56 15.30
CA ALA A 120 -19.01 -5.98 16.21
C ALA A 120 -19.04 -6.69 17.57
N LYS A 121 -19.03 -8.04 17.58
CA LYS A 121 -18.94 -8.86 18.81
C LYS A 121 -17.66 -8.55 19.60
N GLN A 122 -16.56 -8.32 18.90
CA GLN A 122 -15.26 -7.98 19.47
C GLN A 122 -15.08 -6.48 19.73
N ARG A 123 -16.16 -5.68 19.65
CA ARG A 123 -16.17 -4.23 19.92
C ARG A 123 -15.10 -3.45 19.13
N GLY A 124 -14.84 -3.86 17.89
CA GLY A 124 -13.84 -3.23 17.02
C GLY A 124 -12.42 -3.80 17.13
N GLN A 125 -12.19 -4.79 18.00
CA GLN A 125 -10.90 -5.48 18.10
C GLN A 125 -10.72 -6.43 16.91
N LEU A 126 -9.54 -6.36 16.27
CA LEU A 126 -9.12 -7.29 15.22
C LEU A 126 -8.10 -8.29 15.78
N PRO A 127 -7.89 -9.44 15.11
CA PRO A 127 -6.86 -10.42 15.48
C PRO A 127 -5.46 -9.80 15.61
N GLU A 128 -4.71 -10.28 16.59
CA GLU A 128 -3.31 -9.91 16.78
C GLU A 128 -2.44 -10.44 15.63
N ILE A 129 -1.47 -9.64 15.20
CA ILE A 129 -0.49 -10.01 14.19
C ILE A 129 0.90 -9.96 14.80
N GLU A 130 1.62 -11.07 14.68
CA GLU A 130 3.01 -11.18 15.15
C GLU A 130 4.00 -10.89 14.01
N PHE A 131 5.08 -10.19 14.34
CA PHE A 131 6.25 -10.00 13.49
C PHE A 131 7.50 -10.52 14.21
N THR A 132 8.25 -11.38 13.52
CA THR A 132 9.57 -11.89 13.94
C THR A 132 10.70 -11.39 13.02
N GLU A 133 10.33 -10.58 12.02
CA GLU A 133 11.22 -9.94 11.06
C GLU A 133 10.59 -8.61 10.62
N SER A 134 11.41 -7.71 10.06
CA SER A 134 10.95 -6.44 9.50
C SER A 134 9.90 -6.65 8.42
N GLY A 135 8.93 -5.74 8.32
CA GLY A 135 7.87 -5.87 7.33
C GLY A 135 6.83 -4.79 7.45
N TRP A 136 5.67 -5.04 6.87
CA TRP A 136 4.53 -4.13 6.93
C TRP A 136 3.21 -4.88 7.04
N MET A 137 2.22 -4.21 7.61
CA MET A 137 0.84 -4.62 7.52
C MET A 137 -0.08 -3.45 7.19
N LEU A 138 -1.25 -3.75 6.63
CA LEU A 138 -2.33 -2.78 6.46
C LEU A 138 -3.68 -3.44 6.70
N ILE A 139 -4.69 -2.60 6.89
CA ILE A 139 -6.07 -3.06 7.08
C ILE A 139 -6.86 -2.62 5.86
N ARG A 140 -7.60 -3.56 5.25
CA ARG A 140 -8.48 -3.29 4.11
C ARG A 140 -9.89 -3.82 4.34
N ALA A 141 -10.84 -3.16 3.70
CA ALA A 141 -12.24 -3.59 3.61
C ALA A 141 -12.60 -3.80 2.14
N VAL A 142 -13.24 -4.93 1.84
CA VAL A 142 -13.77 -5.23 0.51
C VAL A 142 -15.28 -5.40 0.62
N CYS A 143 -16.04 -4.69 -0.20
CA CYS A 143 -17.49 -4.86 -0.27
C CYS A 143 -17.90 -5.57 -1.56
N ASP A 144 -18.86 -6.46 -1.42
CA ASP A 144 -19.56 -7.11 -2.51
C ASP A 144 -20.66 -6.16 -2.99
N ASN A 145 -20.31 -5.38 -4.01
CA ASN A 145 -21.25 -4.56 -4.72
C ASN A 145 -21.19 -4.94 -6.19
N GLN A 146 -22.30 -5.53 -6.65
CA GLN A 146 -22.46 -6.08 -8.00
C GLN A 146 -22.36 -5.01 -9.11
N LYS A 147 -22.54 -3.73 -8.78
CA LYS A 147 -22.48 -2.61 -9.74
C LYS A 147 -21.11 -1.93 -9.76
N ALA A 148 -20.39 -1.92 -8.65
CA ALA A 148 -19.06 -1.31 -8.58
C ALA A 148 -18.22 -1.84 -7.41
N PHE A 149 -16.96 -2.19 -7.68
CA PHE A 149 -16.03 -2.66 -6.65
C PHE A 149 -15.80 -1.58 -5.58
N ARG A 150 -16.21 -1.86 -4.34
CA ARG A 150 -16.00 -0.98 -3.19
C ARG A 150 -14.86 -1.47 -2.32
N TYR A 151 -14.01 -0.52 -1.95
CA TYR A 151 -12.73 -0.80 -1.36
C TYR A 151 -12.31 0.33 -0.43
N ALA A 152 -11.68 -0.05 0.67
CA ALA A 152 -10.91 0.85 1.50
C ALA A 152 -9.62 0.16 1.97
N THR A 153 -8.53 0.91 2.08
CA THR A 153 -7.30 0.44 2.70
C THR A 153 -6.60 1.57 3.42
N THR A 154 -5.97 1.25 4.53
CA THR A 154 -5.03 2.15 5.19
C THR A 154 -3.73 2.26 4.40
N ALA A 155 -2.94 3.28 4.69
CA ALA A 155 -1.49 3.18 4.50
C ALA A 155 -0.90 2.06 5.38
N PRO A 156 0.33 1.60 5.11
CA PRO A 156 0.94 0.54 5.88
C PRO A 156 1.37 1.03 7.25
N TYR A 157 1.25 0.16 8.23
CA TYR A 157 2.08 0.17 9.43
C TYR A 157 3.35 -0.62 9.14
N TYR A 158 4.47 -0.20 9.72
CA TYR A 158 5.76 -0.84 9.51
C TYR A 158 6.27 -1.46 10.81
N VAL A 159 7.04 -2.53 10.68
CA VAL A 159 7.84 -3.09 11.76
C VAL A 159 9.29 -3.12 11.28
N GLU A 160 10.19 -2.57 12.06
CA GLU A 160 11.64 -2.61 11.83
C GLU A 160 12.32 -3.33 12.99
N PHE A 161 13.15 -4.31 12.67
CA PHE A 161 14.00 -4.98 13.64
C PHE A 161 15.38 -4.31 13.64
N ASP A 162 15.72 -3.66 14.74
CA ASP A 162 16.98 -2.92 14.89
C ASP A 162 18.16 -3.89 14.80
N GLY A 163 19.17 -3.52 14.02
CA GLY A 163 20.33 -4.37 13.73
C GLY A 163 20.10 -5.42 12.64
N ALA A 164 18.88 -5.54 12.11
CA ALA A 164 18.57 -6.35 10.93
C ALA A 164 18.26 -5.47 9.71
N PRO A 165 18.58 -5.91 8.47
CA PRO A 165 18.22 -5.15 7.28
C PRO A 165 16.70 -5.12 7.09
N ASN A 166 16.18 -4.03 6.53
CA ASN A 166 14.78 -3.94 6.11
C ASN A 166 14.45 -5.04 5.09
N ARG A 167 13.23 -5.58 5.17
CA ARG A 167 12.76 -6.66 4.30
C ARG A 167 12.60 -6.18 2.86
N ILE A 168 13.28 -6.84 1.92
CA ILE A 168 13.20 -6.59 0.47
C ILE A 168 12.99 -7.94 -0.22
N SER A 169 11.81 -8.14 -0.81
CA SER A 169 11.46 -9.36 -1.54
C SER A 169 12.13 -9.43 -2.91
N ARG A 170 12.84 -10.53 -3.15
CA ARG A 170 13.47 -10.83 -4.42
C ARG A 170 12.43 -11.06 -5.51
N ARG A 171 11.33 -11.74 -5.21
CA ARG A 171 10.18 -11.94 -6.09
C ARG A 171 9.57 -10.61 -6.52
N SER A 172 9.30 -9.70 -5.59
CA SER A 172 8.72 -8.40 -5.92
C SER A 172 9.66 -7.52 -6.74
N CYS A 173 10.96 -7.53 -6.44
CA CYS A 173 11.95 -6.83 -7.26
C CYS A 173 12.02 -7.43 -8.68
N LYS A 174 11.93 -8.76 -8.81
CA LYS A 174 11.89 -9.45 -10.11
C LYS A 174 10.64 -9.03 -10.89
N PHE A 175 9.48 -8.95 -10.26
CA PHE A 175 8.23 -8.51 -10.90
C PHE A 175 8.40 -7.16 -11.62
N PHE A 176 8.96 -6.14 -10.96
CA PHE A 176 9.19 -4.84 -11.61
C PHE A 176 10.35 -4.84 -12.61
N LEU A 177 11.37 -5.67 -12.40
CA LEU A 177 12.46 -5.85 -13.35
C LEU A 177 11.93 -6.43 -14.67
N ASP A 178 11.14 -7.50 -14.59
CA ASP A 178 10.52 -8.14 -15.76
C ASP A 178 9.60 -7.14 -16.47
N TRP A 179 8.71 -6.48 -15.72
CA TRP A 179 7.79 -5.48 -16.28
C TRP A 179 8.54 -4.33 -16.98
N THR A 180 9.62 -3.82 -16.38
CA THR A 180 10.43 -2.76 -17.00
C THR A 180 11.13 -3.26 -18.26
N THR A 181 11.62 -4.50 -18.25
CA THR A 181 12.29 -5.14 -19.41
C THR A 181 11.31 -5.31 -20.57
N GLU A 182 10.13 -5.87 -20.31
CA GLU A 182 9.06 -6.03 -21.29
C GLU A 182 8.66 -4.68 -21.88
N ARG A 183 8.49 -3.66 -21.03
CA ARG A 183 8.10 -2.32 -21.49
C ARG A 183 9.17 -1.66 -22.36
N ILE A 184 10.46 -1.88 -22.08
CA ILE A 184 11.55 -1.40 -22.94
C ILE A 184 11.46 -2.05 -24.32
N ALA A 185 11.29 -3.38 -24.38
CA ALA A 185 11.21 -4.11 -25.64
C ALA A 185 10.02 -3.63 -26.50
N GLU A 186 8.85 -3.41 -25.89
CA GLU A 186 7.69 -2.84 -26.58
C GLU A 186 7.97 -1.44 -27.14
N LEU A 187 8.59 -0.57 -26.35
CA LEU A 187 8.90 0.80 -26.77
C LEU A 187 9.94 0.82 -27.90
N GLU A 188 10.92 -0.07 -27.87
CA GLU A 188 11.91 -0.19 -28.95
C GLU A 188 11.24 -0.56 -30.28
N GLN A 189 10.25 -1.46 -30.26
CA GLN A 189 9.46 -1.79 -31.45
C GLN A 189 8.61 -0.60 -31.92
N GLN A 190 7.88 0.04 -31.00
CA GLN A 190 7.00 1.18 -31.29
C GLN A 190 7.76 2.40 -31.84
N LEU A 191 9.02 2.57 -31.45
CA LEU A 191 9.84 3.73 -31.82
C LEU A 191 10.84 3.45 -32.95
N SER A 192 10.73 2.29 -33.62
CA SER A 192 11.64 1.86 -34.70
C SER A 192 11.78 2.89 -35.84
N GLY A 193 10.71 3.60 -36.18
CA GLY A 193 10.70 4.67 -37.21
C GLY A 193 11.16 6.06 -36.75
N THR A 194 11.56 6.24 -35.48
CA THR A 194 11.95 7.56 -34.94
C THR A 194 13.46 7.80 -35.00
N THR A 195 13.91 9.02 -34.72
CA THR A 195 15.35 9.31 -34.62
C THR A 195 15.96 8.69 -33.35
N LYS A 196 17.28 8.43 -33.36
CA LYS A 196 17.99 7.97 -32.16
C LYS A 196 17.79 8.90 -30.95
N LYS A 197 17.82 10.22 -31.18
CA LYS A 197 17.61 11.23 -30.13
C LYS A 197 16.23 11.12 -29.48
N GLN A 198 15.17 10.90 -30.28
CA GLN A 198 13.81 10.70 -29.76
C GLN A 198 13.69 9.38 -28.99
N ARG A 199 14.24 8.29 -29.53
CA ARG A 199 14.28 7.00 -28.82
C ARG A 199 14.97 7.10 -27.47
N ASP A 200 16.16 7.69 -27.43
CA ASP A 200 16.94 7.83 -26.21
C ASP A 200 16.24 8.73 -25.18
N ALA A 201 15.54 9.78 -25.61
CA ALA A 201 14.76 10.63 -24.72
C ALA A 201 13.63 9.87 -24.01
N VAL A 202 12.94 8.95 -24.71
CA VAL A 202 11.87 8.12 -24.14
C VAL A 202 12.44 6.98 -23.28
N LEU A 203 13.47 6.29 -23.78
CA LEU A 203 14.06 5.13 -23.11
C LEU A 203 14.93 5.49 -21.90
N LYS A 204 15.36 6.76 -21.76
CA LYS A 204 16.20 7.22 -20.63
C LYS A 204 15.67 6.77 -19.27
N TYR A 205 14.40 7.05 -18.97
CA TYR A 205 13.81 6.73 -17.67
C TYR A 205 13.56 5.23 -17.48
N HIS A 206 13.26 4.51 -18.56
CA HIS A 206 13.07 3.06 -18.54
C HIS A 206 14.39 2.34 -18.26
N ARG A 207 15.49 2.75 -18.92
CA ARG A 207 16.84 2.22 -18.67
C ARG A 207 17.31 2.54 -17.25
N ALA A 208 17.01 3.74 -16.72
CA ALA A 208 17.28 4.08 -15.33
C ALA A 208 16.48 3.18 -14.36
N GLY A 209 15.21 2.93 -14.66
CA GLY A 209 14.37 1.98 -13.91
C GLY A 209 14.92 0.55 -13.96
N LEU A 210 15.37 0.09 -15.12
CA LEU A 210 15.97 -1.24 -15.30
C LEU A 210 17.22 -1.42 -14.43
N LYS A 211 18.09 -0.40 -14.41
CA LYS A 211 19.26 -0.37 -13.52
C LYS A 211 18.83 -0.42 -12.06
N PHE A 212 17.91 0.45 -11.65
CA PHE A 212 17.40 0.50 -10.27
C PHE A 212 16.82 -0.85 -9.82
N TRP A 213 15.98 -1.50 -10.63
CA TRP A 213 15.36 -2.77 -10.27
C TRP A 213 16.35 -3.93 -10.25
N THR A 214 17.37 -3.90 -11.12
CA THR A 214 18.48 -4.86 -11.10
C THR A 214 19.23 -4.77 -9.77
N GLU A 215 19.72 -3.58 -9.42
CA GLU A 215 20.45 -3.33 -8.16
C GLU A 215 19.58 -3.66 -6.94
N ARG A 216 18.29 -3.29 -6.98
CA ARG A 216 17.36 -3.59 -5.89
C ARG A 216 17.14 -5.09 -5.72
N ARG A 217 17.01 -5.86 -6.80
CA ARG A 217 16.90 -7.33 -6.77
C ARG A 217 18.16 -7.98 -6.21
N GLU A 218 19.34 -7.46 -6.55
CA GLU A 218 20.62 -7.96 -6.03
C GLU A 218 20.71 -7.78 -4.51
N SER A 219 20.27 -6.61 -4.01
CA SER A 219 20.21 -6.30 -2.57
C SER A 219 19.08 -7.00 -1.79
N ALA A 220 18.20 -7.76 -2.47
CA ALA A 220 17.03 -8.38 -1.84
C ALA A 220 17.42 -9.49 -0.86
N ASN A 221 16.81 -9.47 0.33
CA ASN A 221 17.12 -10.34 1.47
C ASN A 221 15.94 -11.24 1.89
N ALA A 222 14.80 -11.16 1.22
CA ALA A 222 13.65 -12.01 1.42
C ALA A 222 13.23 -12.69 0.11
N PRO A 223 12.52 -13.83 0.16
CA PRO A 223 11.95 -14.48 -1.02
C PRO A 223 11.13 -13.53 -1.88
#